data_AF-A0A4Q1RL20-F1
#
_entry.id   AF-A0A4Q1RL20-F1
#
_cell.length_a   1.000
_cell.length_b   1.000
_cell.length_c   1.000
_cell.angle_alpha   90.00
_cell.angle_beta   90.00
_cell.angle_gamma   90.00
#
_symmetry.space_group_name_H-M   'P 1'
#
loop_
_entity.id
_entity.type
_entity.pdbx_description
1 polymer ?
#
loop_
_entity_poly.entity_id
_entity_poly.type
_entity_poly.pdbx_seq_one_letter_code
_entity_poly.pdbx_strand_id
1 'polypeptide(L)' 'MNPLDMMKFSGLWSTFTANHPKFPKFIAAASRKGVLAEGSIIAMQITTPDGETLETNLKVTASDLELIQQIKKMQ' A
#
# COMPACT_ATOMS: atom_id res chain seq x y z
N MET A 1 -15.09 -13.19 5.30
CA MET A 1 -14.51 -13.75 4.06
C MET A 1 -14.69 -15.27 4.10
N ASN A 2 -15.09 -15.92 2.99
CA ASN A 2 -15.19 -17.38 2.91
C ASN A 2 -13.77 -17.99 2.75
N PRO A 3 -13.43 -19.11 3.41
CA PRO A 3 -12.13 -19.79 3.28
C PRO A 3 -11.63 -19.99 1.84
N LEU A 4 -12.53 -20.27 0.89
CA LEU A 4 -12.17 -20.46 -0.52
C LEU A 4 -11.69 -19.16 -1.18
N ASP A 5 -12.28 -18.02 -0.83
CA ASP A 5 -11.88 -16.71 -1.35
C ASP A 5 -10.53 -16.28 -0.75
N MET A 6 -10.25 -16.65 0.50
CA MET A 6 -8.95 -16.41 1.14
C MET A 6 -7.83 -17.22 0.48
N MET A 7 -8.07 -18.49 0.13
CA MET A 7 -7.09 -19.31 -0.58
C MET A 7 -6.76 -18.73 -1.97
N LYS A 8 -7.79 -18.31 -2.72
CA LYS A 8 -7.59 -17.64 -4.03
C LYS A 8 -6.81 -16.35 -3.89
N PHE A 9 -7.16 -15.52 -2.91
CA PHE A 9 -6.45 -14.27 -2.63
C PHE A 9 -4.98 -14.51 -2.30
N SER A 10 -4.67 -15.50 -1.46
CA SER A 10 -3.29 -15.88 -1.11
C SER A 10 -2.46 -16.24 -2.35
N GLY A 11 -3.02 -17.02 -3.28
CA GLY A 11 -2.36 -17.37 -4.54
C GLY A 11 -2.08 -16.16 -5.44
N LEU A 12 -3.05 -15.25 -5.58
CA LEU A 12 -2.91 -14.00 -6.34
C LEU A 12 -1.86 -13.08 -5.71
N TRP A 13 -1.87 -12.96 -4.38
CA TRP A 13 -0.89 -12.18 -3.62
C TRP A 13 0.53 -12.73 -3.77
N SER A 14 0.70 -14.05 -3.69
CA SER A 14 2.00 -14.70 -3.90
C SER A 14 2.58 -14.38 -5.28
N THR A 15 1.77 -14.53 -6.34
CA THR A 15 2.17 -14.21 -7.72
C THR A 15 2.54 -12.72 -7.87
N PHE A 16 1.72 -11.83 -7.31
CA PHE A 16 1.97 -10.39 -7.37
C PHE A 16 3.27 -10.00 -6.67
N THR A 17 3.51 -10.51 -5.45
CA THR A 17 4.72 -10.22 -4.69
C THR A 17 5.98 -10.82 -5.32
N ALA A 18 5.87 -11.95 -6.02
CA ALA A 18 6.95 -12.53 -6.83
C ALA A 18 7.29 -11.64 -8.04
N ASN A 19 6.28 -11.10 -8.74
CA ASN A 19 6.48 -10.19 -9.87
C ASN A 19 7.02 -8.80 -9.42
N HIS A 20 6.71 -8.38 -8.20
CA HIS A 20 7.07 -7.06 -7.65
C HIS A 20 7.81 -7.16 -6.30
N PRO A 21 9.02 -7.75 -6.24
CA PRO A 21 9.69 -8.07 -4.97
C PRO A 21 10.09 -6.84 -4.12
N LYS A 22 10.16 -5.66 -4.74
CA LYS A 22 10.43 -4.39 -4.03
C LYS A 22 9.19 -3.85 -3.31
N PHE A 23 7.99 -4.12 -3.83
CA PHE A 23 6.76 -3.54 -3.31
C PHE A 23 6.42 -4.00 -1.89
N PRO A 24 6.44 -5.31 -1.55
CA PRO A 24 6.20 -5.76 -0.17
C PRO A 24 7.22 -5.19 0.82
N LYS A 25 8.48 -5.09 0.41
CA LYS A 25 9.55 -4.50 1.23
C LYS A 25 9.30 -3.02 1.51
N PHE A 26 8.82 -2.29 0.50
CA PHE A 26 8.42 -0.89 0.63
C PHE A 26 7.25 -0.73 1.60
N ILE A 27 6.17 -1.50 1.43
CA ILE A 27 5.00 -1.45 2.33
C ILE A 27 5.39 -1.80 3.77
N ALA A 28 6.24 -2.81 3.96
CA ALA A 28 6.75 -3.19 5.27
C ALA A 28 7.57 -2.06 5.92
N ALA A 29 8.41 -1.36 5.14
CA ALA A 29 9.17 -0.22 5.63
C ALA A 29 8.27 1.00 5.94
N ALA A 30 7.33 1.33 5.05
CA ALA A 30 6.34 2.40 5.25
C ALA A 30 5.44 2.16 6.47
N SER A 31 5.18 0.88 6.79
CA SER A 31 4.37 0.50 7.94
C SER A 31 5.09 0.58 9.29
N ARG A 32 6.41 0.79 9.30
CA ARG A 32 7.18 0.94 10.54
C ARG A 32 6.74 2.21 11.29
N LYS A 33 6.73 2.10 12.62
CA LYS A 33 6.36 3.22 13.50
C LYS A 33 7.21 4.45 13.19
N GLY A 34 6.55 5.58 12.94
CA GLY A 34 7.20 6.87 12.67
C GLY A 34 7.63 7.12 11.23
N VAL A 35 7.49 6.15 10.32
CA VAL A 35 7.78 6.38 8.88
C VAL A 35 6.62 7.13 8.22
N LEU A 36 5.39 6.63 8.41
CA LEU A 36 4.19 7.37 8.05
C LEU A 36 3.71 8.17 9.27
N ALA A 37 3.88 9.49 9.22
CA ALA A 37 3.52 10.42 10.28
C ALA A 37 2.74 11.62 9.70
N GLU A 38 2.13 12.43 10.58
CA GLU A 38 1.37 13.59 10.15
C GLU A 38 2.31 14.57 9.42
N GLY A 39 1.84 15.11 8.30
CA GLY A 39 2.62 15.97 7.43
C GLY A 39 3.56 15.22 6.47
N SER A 40 3.65 13.89 6.55
CA SER A 40 4.33 13.09 5.52
C SER A 40 3.67 13.31 4.16
N ILE A 41 4.47 13.30 3.09
CA ILE A 41 3.96 13.43 1.72
C ILE A 41 4.12 12.07 1.04
N ILE A 42 3.01 11.52 0.57
CA ILE A 42 2.98 10.36 -0.32
C ILE A 42 2.87 10.90 -1.74
N ALA A 43 3.90 10.68 -2.55
CA ALA A 43 3.86 10.91 -3.99
C ALA A 43 3.48 9.60 -4.69
N MET A 44 2.50 9.65 -5.57
CA MET A 44 2.11 8.54 -6.42
C MET A 44 2.24 8.96 -7.87
N GLN A 45 2.91 8.12 -8.65
CA GLN A 45 3.08 8.30 -10.09
C GLN A 45 2.63 7.03 -10.79
N ILE A 46 1.80 7.19 -11.81
CA ILE A 46 1.41 6.14 -12.74
C ILE A 46 1.97 6.54 -14.09
N THR A 47 2.82 5.69 -14.67
CA THR A 47 3.24 5.80 -16.06
C THR A 47 2.45 4.78 -16.86
N THR A 48 1.65 5.25 -17.80
CA THR A 48 0.87 4.41 -18.69
C THR A 48 1.78 3.74 -19.74
N PRO A 49 1.36 2.64 -20.39
CA PRO A 49 2.19 1.95 -21.38
C PRO A 49 2.56 2.80 -22.61
N ASP A 50 1.74 3.80 -22.95
CA ASP A 50 1.97 4.79 -24.00
C ASP A 50 2.85 5.97 -23.55
N GLY A 51 3.27 6.00 -22.28
CA GLY A 51 4.27 6.93 -21.76
C GLY A 51 3.70 8.18 -21.11
N GLU A 52 2.38 8.30 -20.97
CA GLU A 52 1.77 9.39 -20.18
C GLU A 52 2.00 9.18 -18.69
N THR A 53 2.19 10.28 -17.96
CA THR A 53 2.43 10.26 -16.51
C THR A 53 1.31 10.98 -15.77
N LEU A 54 0.68 10.26 -14.83
CA LEU A 54 -0.29 10.79 -13.88
C LEU A 54 0.39 10.85 -12.52
N GLU A 55 0.52 12.06 -11.97
CA GLU A 55 1.17 12.30 -10.68
C GLU A 55 0.23 12.98 -9.69
N THR A 56 0.30 12.55 -8.43
CA THR A 56 -0.42 13.21 -7.34
C THR A 56 0.37 13.13 -6.04
N ASN A 57 0.16 14.13 -5.18
CA ASN A 57 0.78 14.23 -3.87
C ASN A 57 -0.31 14.29 -2.80
N LEU A 58 -0.20 13.40 -1.82
CA LEU A 58 -1.09 13.36 -0.65
C LEU A 58 -0.30 13.72 0.60
N LYS A 59 -0.69 14.80 1.27
CA LYS A 59 -0.17 15.14 2.59
C LYS A 59 -0.99 14.40 3.64
N VAL A 60 -0.33 13.51 4.37
CA VAL A 60 -0.94 12.68 5.41
C VAL A 60 -1.42 13.57 6.55
N THR A 61 -2.70 13.48 6.86
CA THR A 61 -3.31 14.15 8.02
C THR A 61 -3.43 13.20 9.21
N ALA A 62 -3.70 13.75 10.40
CA ALA A 62 -3.95 12.94 11.59
C ALA A 62 -5.12 11.94 11.38
N SER A 63 -6.21 12.34 10.73
CA SER A 63 -7.36 11.48 10.45
C SER A 63 -7.02 10.30 9.52
N ASP A 64 -6.09 10.49 8.58
CA ASP A 64 -5.66 9.42 7.68
C ASP A 64 -4.84 8.36 8.43
N LEU A 65 -4.03 8.79 9.40
CA LEU A 65 -3.26 7.87 10.24
C LEU A 65 -4.17 7.02 11.13
N GLU A 66 -5.24 7.60 11.66
CA GLU A 66 -6.24 6.88 12.46
C GLU A 66 -6.92 5.79 11.62
N LEU A 67 -7.32 6.11 10.38
CA LEU A 67 -7.89 5.14 9.45
C LEU A 67 -6.92 3.98 9.18
N ILE A 68 -5.65 4.28 8.90
CA ILE A 68 -4.61 3.27 8.63
C ILE A 68 -4.37 2.38 9.87
N GLN A 69 -4.37 2.95 11.07
CA GLN A 69 -4.26 2.18 12.30
C GLN A 69 -5.46 1.26 12.53
N GLN A 70 -6.67 1.69 12.18
CA GLN A 70 -7.87 0.86 12.28
C GLN A 70 -7.81 -0.32 11.30
N ILE A 71 -7.42 -0.08 10.04
CA ILE A 71 -7.27 -1.15 9.04
C ILE A 71 -6.22 -2.17 9.47
N LYS A 72 -5.08 -1.74 10.04
CA LYS A 72 -4.05 -2.66 10.57
C LYS A 72 -4.56 -3.56 11.70
N LYS A 73 -5.53 -3.11 12.50
CA LYS A 73 -6.13 -3.90 13.59
C LYS A 73 -7.18 -4.90 13.11
N MET A 74 -7.65 -4.78 11.87
CA MET A 74 -8.63 -5.69 11.26
C MET A 74 -7.99 -6.86 10.49
N GLN A 75 -6.65 -6.90 10.40
CA GLN A 75 -5.89 -8.02 9.83
C GLN A 75 -5.48 -9.04 10.88
#